data_AF-A0A936G688-F1
#
_entry.id   AF-A0A936G688-F1
#
_cell.length_a   1.000
_cell.length_b   1.000
_cell.length_c   1.000
_cell.angle_alpha   90.00
_cell.angle_beta   90.00
_cell.angle_gamma   90.00
#
_symmetry.space_group_name_H-M   'P 1'
#
loop_
_entity.id
_entity.type
_entity.pdbx_description
1 polymer ?
#
loop_
_entity_poly.entity_id
_entity_poly.type
_entity_poly.pdbx_seq_one_letter_code
_entity_poly.pdbx_strand_id
1 'polypeptide(L)'
;MSSNVENPFAELTGAKQTMSSWARVIESYEDIPEIYKNSCKPLLQGRSPFPYVVLAPAVSDYKQKNTEKLLSEMDGAFHVWERTGKQMVFAAYPLKTIYSLEVGSVLLFSWLTISGQTSEGVTDSVTISFNTATRRFLSPFIDHMRPSPVVVNEADWQTELAKFDHLSSSEFKFMNYARESLVRGGKVICSLMQPRIRRNIFTLFGQKFYRTMVLSHLALLTDKEAIFIRDDERTAEIQGRGERYGGVWQYVPLRSISSSEITESENGLLTLSIKLSIADQQLDKIFETSSKKELEDFQRKLNQAIGK
;
A
#
# COMPACT_ATOMS: atom_id res chain seq x y z
N MET A 1 -46.70 -19.70 -10.37
CA MET A 1 -46.34 -18.35 -10.86
C MET A 1 -45.14 -17.88 -10.05
N SER A 2 -43.93 -18.13 -10.57
CA SER A 2 -42.68 -17.64 -9.97
C SER A 2 -42.26 -16.44 -10.77
N SER A 3 -42.34 -15.25 -10.17
CA SER A 3 -41.81 -14.02 -10.74
C SER A 3 -40.30 -14.11 -10.72
N ASN A 4 -39.70 -14.27 -11.91
CA ASN A 4 -38.29 -14.05 -12.15
C ASN A 4 -37.92 -12.65 -11.64
N VAL A 5 -37.14 -12.60 -10.56
CA VAL A 5 -36.44 -11.38 -10.17
C VAL A 5 -35.33 -11.19 -11.20
N GLU A 6 -35.55 -10.22 -12.09
CA GLU A 6 -34.58 -9.77 -13.08
C GLU A 6 -33.24 -9.47 -12.38
N ASN A 7 -32.22 -10.19 -12.80
CA ASN A 7 -30.84 -9.91 -12.42
C ASN A 7 -30.38 -8.70 -13.26
N PRO A 8 -30.18 -7.50 -12.69
CA PRO A 8 -29.84 -6.29 -13.46
C PRO A 8 -28.42 -6.33 -14.06
N PHE A 9 -27.70 -7.44 -13.86
CA PHE A 9 -26.38 -7.69 -14.44
C PHE A 9 -26.42 -8.43 -15.79
N ALA A 10 -27.60 -8.64 -16.38
CA ALA A 10 -27.72 -9.19 -17.73
C ALA A 10 -27.23 -8.16 -18.77
N GLU A 11 -26.07 -8.47 -19.37
CA GLU A 11 -25.47 -7.88 -20.57
C GLU A 11 -24.94 -6.43 -20.49
N LEU A 12 -24.00 -6.19 -19.57
CA LEU A 12 -23.05 -5.08 -19.75
C LEU A 12 -21.93 -5.52 -20.71
N THR A 13 -21.72 -4.77 -21.79
CA THR A 13 -20.52 -4.90 -22.66
C THR A 13 -19.24 -4.87 -21.82
N GLY A 14 -18.16 -5.55 -22.24
CA GLY A 14 -16.90 -5.60 -21.47
C GLY A 14 -16.34 -4.23 -21.05
N ALA A 15 -16.57 -3.19 -21.85
CA ALA A 15 -16.21 -1.80 -21.50
C ALA A 15 -17.05 -1.27 -20.32
N LYS A 16 -18.37 -1.46 -20.33
CA LYS A 16 -19.27 -1.04 -19.23
C LYS A 16 -18.99 -1.80 -17.93
N GLN A 17 -18.67 -3.09 -18.02
CA GLN A 17 -18.27 -3.89 -16.86
C GLN A 17 -16.92 -3.46 -16.29
N THR A 18 -16.00 -2.99 -17.14
CA THR A 18 -14.73 -2.42 -16.68
C THR A 18 -14.96 -1.09 -15.97
N MET A 19 -15.80 -0.21 -16.54
CA MET A 19 -16.11 1.10 -15.98
C MET A 19 -16.85 1.03 -14.62
N SER A 20 -17.60 -0.03 -14.33
CA SER A 20 -18.22 -0.20 -13.01
C SER A 20 -17.21 -0.44 -11.87
N SER A 21 -15.94 -0.75 -12.19
CA SER A 21 -14.84 -0.88 -11.22
C SER A 21 -14.03 0.40 -11.02
N TRP A 22 -14.42 1.49 -11.68
CA TRP A 22 -13.69 2.76 -11.66
C TRP A 22 -14.08 3.61 -10.45
N ALA A 23 -13.08 4.08 -9.71
CA ALA A 23 -13.31 5.14 -8.75
C ALA A 23 -13.71 6.44 -9.46
N ARG A 24 -14.49 7.28 -8.80
CA ARG A 24 -14.89 8.60 -9.34
C ARG A 24 -14.89 9.67 -8.26
N VAL A 25 -14.58 10.90 -8.67
CA VAL A 25 -14.72 12.09 -7.82
C VAL A 25 -16.20 12.48 -7.77
N ILE A 26 -16.66 12.91 -6.60
CA ILE A 26 -17.98 13.48 -6.37
C ILE A 26 -17.80 14.99 -6.25
N GLU A 27 -18.52 15.77 -7.07
CA GLU A 27 -18.31 17.22 -7.19
C GLU A 27 -19.19 18.03 -6.24
N SER A 28 -20.31 17.47 -5.78
CA SER A 28 -21.20 18.12 -4.82
C SER A 28 -21.88 17.13 -3.88
N TYR A 29 -22.52 17.65 -2.83
CA TYR A 29 -23.25 16.83 -1.86
C TYR A 29 -24.46 16.12 -2.51
N GLU A 30 -25.10 16.75 -3.49
CA GLU A 30 -26.25 16.22 -4.21
C GLU A 30 -25.92 14.93 -4.98
N ASP A 31 -24.68 14.81 -5.46
CA ASP A 31 -24.17 13.69 -6.24
C ASP A 31 -23.74 12.47 -5.41
N ILE A 32 -23.70 12.62 -4.07
CA ILE A 32 -23.40 11.50 -3.16
C ILE A 32 -24.49 10.45 -3.29
N PRO A 33 -24.17 9.13 -3.40
CA PRO A 33 -25.20 8.10 -3.45
C PRO A 33 -26.10 8.16 -2.20
N GLU A 34 -27.41 8.01 -2.41
CA GLU A 34 -28.44 8.23 -1.38
C GLU A 34 -28.18 7.46 -0.08
N ILE A 35 -27.59 6.28 -0.19
CA ILE A 35 -27.23 5.44 0.95
C ILE A 35 -26.22 6.07 1.90
N TYR A 36 -25.33 6.93 1.42
CA TYR A 36 -24.32 7.61 2.23
C TYR A 36 -24.79 8.96 2.74
N LYS A 37 -25.72 9.64 2.05
CA LYS A 37 -26.12 11.03 2.32
C LYS A 37 -26.41 11.29 3.79
N ASN A 38 -27.27 10.50 4.41
CA ASN A 38 -27.65 10.70 5.82
C ASN A 38 -26.45 10.59 6.78
N SER A 39 -25.53 9.65 6.52
CA SER A 39 -24.36 9.42 7.37
C SER A 39 -23.28 10.47 7.17
N CYS A 40 -23.10 11.00 5.95
CA CYS A 40 -22.09 12.01 5.66
C CYS A 40 -22.61 13.45 5.80
N LYS A 41 -23.93 13.67 5.92
CA LYS A 41 -24.58 14.98 6.08
C LYS A 41 -23.89 15.88 7.12
N PRO A 42 -23.57 15.43 8.34
CA PRO A 42 -22.98 16.30 9.36
C PRO A 42 -21.59 16.82 8.97
N LEU A 43 -20.86 16.10 8.12
CA LEU A 43 -19.51 16.46 7.71
C LEU A 43 -19.47 17.18 6.36
N LEU A 44 -20.37 16.84 5.43
CA LEU A 44 -20.26 17.29 4.04
C LEU A 44 -21.29 18.35 3.63
N GLN A 45 -22.47 18.39 4.24
CA GLN A 45 -23.54 19.29 3.78
C GLN A 45 -23.22 20.75 4.16
N GLY A 46 -23.33 21.66 3.18
CA GLY A 46 -23.18 23.09 3.40
C GLY A 46 -21.73 23.59 3.47
N ARG A 47 -20.72 22.72 3.26
CA ARG A 47 -19.32 23.15 3.14
C ARG A 47 -19.09 23.88 1.82
N SER A 48 -18.31 24.96 1.88
CA SER A 48 -17.82 25.71 0.72
C SER A 48 -16.35 26.10 0.93
N PRO A 49 -15.41 25.65 0.08
CA PRO A 49 -15.63 24.74 -1.06
C PRO A 49 -16.07 23.32 -0.61
N PHE A 50 -16.69 22.57 -1.52
CA PHE A 50 -17.00 21.15 -1.29
C PHE A 50 -15.69 20.36 -1.19
N PRO A 51 -15.51 19.49 -0.18
CA PRO A 51 -14.26 18.77 -0.01
C PRO A 51 -14.03 17.76 -1.13
N TYR A 52 -12.78 17.32 -1.28
CA TYR A 52 -12.43 16.29 -2.25
C TYR A 52 -12.97 14.92 -1.80
N VAL A 53 -14.01 14.45 -2.48
CA VAL A 53 -14.72 13.20 -2.17
C VAL A 53 -14.56 12.21 -3.32
N VAL A 54 -14.25 10.96 -3.00
CA VAL A 54 -14.09 9.87 -3.98
C VAL A 54 -14.99 8.71 -3.61
N LEU A 55 -15.76 8.22 -4.59
CA LEU A 55 -16.47 6.95 -4.48
C LEU A 55 -15.62 5.85 -5.11
N ALA A 56 -15.17 4.90 -4.29
CA ALA A 56 -14.50 3.69 -4.73
C ALA A 56 -15.52 2.55 -4.81
N PRO A 57 -15.75 1.94 -6.00
CA PRO A 57 -16.79 0.95 -6.18
C PRO A 57 -16.45 -0.37 -5.48
N ALA A 58 -17.46 -1.22 -5.31
CA ALA A 58 -17.25 -2.60 -4.90
C ALA A 58 -16.50 -3.35 -6.01
N VAL A 59 -15.26 -3.78 -5.73
CA VAL A 59 -14.50 -4.65 -6.62
C VAL A 59 -14.46 -6.04 -6.00
N SER A 60 -15.09 -7.01 -6.66
CA SER A 60 -14.94 -8.41 -6.28
C SER A 60 -13.65 -8.95 -6.88
N ASP A 61 -12.73 -9.38 -6.03
CA ASP A 61 -11.63 -10.26 -6.43
C ASP A 61 -11.92 -11.69 -5.93
N TYR A 62 -11.27 -12.69 -6.51
CA TYR A 62 -11.47 -14.11 -6.21
C TYR A 62 -11.26 -14.47 -4.72
N LYS A 63 -10.58 -13.63 -3.94
CA LYS A 63 -10.26 -13.88 -2.51
C LYS A 63 -10.97 -12.95 -1.52
N GLN A 64 -11.46 -11.77 -1.92
CA GLN A 64 -12.12 -10.80 -1.01
C GLN A 64 -13.23 -10.01 -1.69
N LYS A 65 -14.38 -9.90 -1.01
CA LYS A 65 -15.49 -9.05 -1.44
C LYS A 65 -15.30 -7.65 -0.86
N ASN A 66 -14.63 -6.78 -1.60
CA ASN A 66 -14.55 -5.37 -1.21
C ASN A 66 -15.86 -4.66 -1.56
N THR A 67 -16.41 -3.97 -0.58
CA THR A 67 -17.63 -3.18 -0.67
C THR A 67 -17.32 -1.79 -1.25
N GLU A 68 -18.36 -1.11 -1.73
CA GLU A 68 -18.26 0.29 -2.11
C GLU A 68 -17.95 1.17 -0.89
N LYS A 69 -17.03 2.11 -1.07
CA LYS A 69 -16.56 3.03 -0.05
C LYS A 69 -16.63 4.47 -0.54
N LEU A 70 -17.16 5.36 0.28
CA LEU A 70 -17.05 6.81 0.08
C LEU A 70 -15.86 7.30 0.90
N LEU A 71 -14.98 8.08 0.29
CA LEU A 71 -13.71 8.52 0.85
C LEU A 71 -13.67 10.05 0.83
N SER A 72 -13.14 10.65 1.89
CA SER A 72 -12.88 12.09 1.92
C SER A 72 -11.75 12.39 2.88
N GLU A 73 -10.97 13.42 2.58
CA GLU A 73 -10.04 14.00 3.53
C GLU A 73 -10.54 15.38 3.94
N MET A 74 -10.67 15.63 5.24
CA MET A 74 -11.06 16.92 5.79
C MET A 74 -10.59 17.03 7.22
N ASP A 75 -10.36 18.26 7.68
CA ASP A 75 -10.01 18.58 9.07
C ASP A 75 -8.81 17.77 9.62
N GLY A 76 -7.87 17.40 8.74
CA GLY A 76 -6.68 16.63 9.09
C GLY A 76 -6.93 15.14 9.35
N ALA A 77 -8.06 14.59 8.89
CA ALA A 77 -8.40 13.18 8.99
C ALA A 77 -8.91 12.61 7.66
N PHE A 78 -8.57 11.34 7.42
CA PHE A 78 -9.11 10.55 6.33
C PHE A 78 -10.38 9.83 6.79
N HIS A 79 -11.47 10.07 6.10
CA HIS A 79 -12.80 9.58 6.42
C HIS A 79 -13.21 8.50 5.41
N VAL A 80 -13.73 7.40 5.93
CA VAL A 80 -14.29 6.30 5.13
C VAL A 80 -15.70 5.99 5.60
N TRP A 81 -16.63 5.96 4.65
CA TRP A 81 -17.94 5.35 4.85
C TRP A 81 -18.02 4.06 4.05
N GLU A 82 -18.39 2.98 4.72
CA GLU A 82 -18.50 1.64 4.15
C GLU A 82 -19.85 1.03 4.50
N ARG A 83 -20.49 0.38 3.52
CA ARG A 83 -21.69 -0.40 3.78
C ARG A 83 -21.33 -1.84 4.11
N THR A 84 -21.52 -2.23 5.37
CA THR A 84 -21.40 -3.62 5.84
C THR A 84 -22.78 -4.23 6.01
N GLY A 85 -23.25 -4.94 4.96
CA GLY A 85 -24.60 -5.52 4.94
C GLY A 85 -25.70 -4.44 4.92
N LYS A 86 -26.44 -4.29 6.01
CA LYS A 86 -27.46 -3.24 6.18
C LYS A 86 -26.97 -2.04 6.98
N GLN A 87 -25.79 -2.12 7.58
CA GLN A 87 -25.25 -1.07 8.42
C GLN A 87 -24.27 -0.20 7.64
N MET A 88 -24.27 1.09 7.96
CA MET A 88 -23.23 2.02 7.54
C MET A 88 -22.18 2.06 8.63
N VAL A 89 -20.95 1.72 8.27
CA VAL A 89 -19.77 1.86 9.12
C VAL A 89 -19.05 3.14 8.71
N PHE A 90 -18.66 3.93 9.70
CA PHE A 90 -17.89 5.14 9.51
C PHE A 90 -16.62 5.04 10.32
N ALA A 91 -15.48 5.34 9.69
CA ALA A 91 -14.19 5.42 10.35
C ALA A 91 -13.48 6.71 9.91
N ALA A 92 -12.85 7.37 10.87
CA ALA A 92 -12.03 8.55 10.64
C ALA A 92 -10.63 8.30 11.21
N TYR A 93 -9.61 8.40 10.36
CA TYR A 93 -8.19 8.21 10.69
C TYR A 93 -7.49 9.57 10.66
N PRO A 94 -7.22 10.20 11.82
CA PRO A 94 -6.37 11.39 11.86
C PRO A 94 -5.02 11.11 11.15
N LEU A 95 -4.58 12.01 10.28
CA LEU A 95 -3.37 11.77 9.47
C LEU A 95 -2.11 11.51 10.34
N LYS A 96 -2.10 12.09 11.54
CA LYS A 96 -1.00 11.93 12.51
C LYS A 96 -0.94 10.52 13.12
N THR A 97 -2.06 9.80 13.17
CA THR A 97 -2.17 8.47 13.80
C THR A 97 -2.05 7.31 12.80
N ILE A 98 -2.00 7.61 11.49
CA ILE A 98 -1.68 6.63 10.46
C ILE A 98 -0.22 6.21 10.62
N TYR A 99 -0.01 4.91 10.84
CA TYR A 99 1.31 4.32 11.07
C TYR A 99 1.82 3.47 9.90
N SER A 100 0.94 3.06 8.99
CA SER A 100 1.32 2.31 7.80
C SER A 100 0.34 2.58 6.67
N LEU A 101 0.88 2.73 5.46
CA LEU A 101 0.14 2.85 4.22
C LEU A 101 0.64 1.77 3.26
N GLU A 102 -0.23 0.88 2.79
CA GLU A 102 0.11 -0.09 1.75
C GLU A 102 -0.58 0.30 0.44
N VAL A 103 0.17 0.33 -0.66
CA VAL A 103 -0.36 0.51 -2.00
C VAL A 103 0.06 -0.70 -2.81
N GLY A 104 -0.90 -1.38 -3.42
CA GLY A 104 -0.63 -2.49 -4.33
C GLY A 104 -1.14 -2.22 -5.73
N SER A 105 -0.45 -2.76 -6.73
CA SER A 105 -0.90 -2.74 -8.11
C SER A 105 -0.46 -3.99 -8.83
N VAL A 106 -1.43 -4.67 -9.46
CA VAL A 106 -1.24 -5.84 -10.31
C VAL A 106 -2.17 -5.66 -11.52
N LEU A 107 -1.59 -5.39 -12.69
CA LEU A 107 -2.35 -5.09 -13.91
C LEU A 107 -3.38 -3.96 -13.67
N LEU A 108 -4.68 -4.25 -13.90
CA LEU A 108 -5.79 -3.32 -13.71
C LEU A 108 -6.36 -3.32 -12.29
N PHE A 109 -5.82 -4.12 -11.38
CA PHE A 109 -6.25 -4.16 -10.00
C PHE A 109 -5.25 -3.43 -9.10
N SER A 110 -5.76 -2.49 -8.31
CA SER A 110 -4.99 -1.80 -7.29
C SER A 110 -5.74 -1.77 -5.96
N TRP A 111 -4.98 -1.65 -4.88
CA TRP A 111 -5.53 -1.43 -3.56
C TRP A 111 -4.72 -0.41 -2.76
N LEU A 112 -5.40 0.18 -1.78
CA LEU A 112 -4.86 1.08 -0.78
C LEU A 112 -5.30 0.58 0.58
N THR A 113 -4.35 0.19 1.43
CA THR A 113 -4.61 -0.18 2.83
C THR A 113 -4.07 0.91 3.73
N ILE A 114 -4.92 1.42 4.62
CA ILE A 114 -4.57 2.44 5.60
C ILE A 114 -4.68 1.80 6.97
N SER A 115 -3.59 1.84 7.74
CA SER A 115 -3.53 1.31 9.09
C SER A 115 -3.20 2.44 10.06
N GLY A 116 -4.04 2.61 11.08
CA GLY A 116 -3.92 3.72 12.01
C GLY A 116 -4.83 3.57 13.21
N GLN A 117 -4.67 4.48 14.16
CA GLN A 117 -5.67 4.66 15.23
C GLN A 117 -6.79 5.57 14.72
N THR A 118 -8.03 5.10 14.82
CA THR A 118 -9.23 5.88 14.48
C THR A 118 -9.45 7.01 15.50
N SER A 119 -10.35 7.93 15.18
CA SER A 119 -10.75 9.03 16.08
C SER A 119 -11.41 8.55 17.38
N GLU A 120 -11.86 7.29 17.42
CA GLU A 120 -12.39 6.62 18.62
C GLU A 120 -11.29 5.97 19.47
N GLY A 121 -10.02 6.08 19.08
CA GLY A 121 -8.89 5.48 19.78
C GLY A 121 -8.65 4.00 19.45
N VAL A 122 -9.44 3.42 18.56
CA VAL A 122 -9.32 2.01 18.14
C VAL A 122 -8.31 1.88 17.01
N THR A 123 -7.36 0.96 17.15
CA THR A 123 -6.47 0.59 16.04
C THR A 123 -7.23 -0.27 15.05
N ASP A 124 -7.24 0.16 13.80
CA ASP A 124 -7.93 -0.54 12.72
C ASP A 124 -7.21 -0.38 11.39
N SER A 125 -7.62 -1.14 10.39
CA SER A 125 -7.15 -1.02 9.02
C SER A 125 -8.27 -1.12 8.02
N VAL A 126 -8.28 -0.22 7.04
CA VAL A 126 -9.25 -0.23 5.95
C VAL A 126 -8.55 -0.45 4.62
N THR A 127 -9.09 -1.34 3.80
CA THR A 127 -8.61 -1.59 2.43
C THR A 127 -9.62 -1.09 1.42
N ILE A 128 -9.14 -0.27 0.48
CA ILE A 128 -9.89 0.21 -0.68
C ILE A 128 -9.33 -0.48 -1.91
N SER A 129 -10.16 -1.22 -2.65
CA SER A 129 -9.80 -1.76 -3.96
C SER A 129 -10.38 -0.90 -5.07
N PHE A 130 -9.63 -0.73 -6.15
CA PHE A 130 -10.02 0.09 -7.29
C PHE A 130 -9.31 -0.34 -8.56
N ASN A 131 -9.83 0.09 -9.71
CA ASN A 131 -9.16 -0.12 -10.99
C ASN A 131 -7.92 0.78 -11.10
N THR A 132 -6.76 0.23 -11.47
CA THR A 132 -5.50 0.97 -11.64
C THR A 132 -5.65 2.20 -12.56
N ALA A 133 -6.53 2.14 -13.56
CA ALA A 133 -6.81 3.28 -14.46
C ALA A 133 -7.34 4.52 -13.72
N THR A 134 -7.92 4.33 -12.53
CA THR A 134 -8.46 5.39 -11.67
C THR A 134 -7.57 5.76 -10.49
N ARG A 135 -6.32 5.26 -10.44
CA ARG A 135 -5.35 5.56 -9.36
C ARG A 135 -5.20 7.05 -9.10
N ARG A 136 -5.24 7.88 -10.15
CA ARG A 136 -5.14 9.34 -10.05
C ARG A 136 -6.14 9.97 -9.07
N PHE A 137 -7.30 9.34 -8.84
CA PHE A 137 -8.29 9.85 -7.89
C PHE A 137 -7.93 9.55 -6.44
N LEU A 138 -7.11 8.51 -6.19
CA LEU A 138 -6.67 8.12 -4.85
C LEU A 138 -5.28 8.66 -4.49
N SER A 139 -4.47 9.04 -5.49
CA SER A 139 -3.15 9.64 -5.29
C SER A 139 -3.14 10.83 -4.30
N PRO A 140 -4.10 11.78 -4.33
CA PRO A 140 -4.10 12.88 -3.37
C PRO A 140 -4.14 12.42 -1.91
N PHE A 141 -4.92 11.38 -1.60
CA PHE A 141 -4.97 10.82 -0.24
C PHE A 141 -3.64 10.18 0.15
N ILE A 142 -3.01 9.44 -0.77
CA ILE A 142 -1.69 8.83 -0.54
C ILE A 142 -0.66 9.92 -0.25
N ASP A 143 -0.65 10.99 -1.03
CA ASP A 143 0.34 12.06 -0.93
C ASP A 143 0.17 12.86 0.38
N HIS A 144 -1.05 13.10 0.84
CA HIS A 144 -1.31 13.80 2.11
C HIS A 144 -1.08 12.94 3.36
N MET A 145 -1.26 11.61 3.27
CA MET A 145 -0.92 10.70 4.37
C MET A 145 0.59 10.56 4.55
N ARG A 146 1.36 10.81 3.48
CA ARG A 146 2.80 10.72 3.48
C ARG A 146 3.46 12.04 3.91
N PRO A 147 4.61 11.98 4.57
CA PRO A 147 5.35 13.17 5.02
C PRO A 147 6.01 13.90 3.83
N SER A 148 5.24 14.70 3.09
CA SER A 148 5.72 15.48 1.94
C SER A 148 6.10 16.93 2.32
N PRO A 149 7.30 17.43 1.95
CA PRO A 149 7.68 18.83 2.12
C PRO A 149 6.97 19.76 1.12
N VAL A 150 6.79 21.02 1.53
CA VAL A 150 6.10 22.06 0.75
C VAL A 150 6.99 22.64 -0.37
N VAL A 151 8.31 22.51 -0.26
CA VAL A 151 9.27 23.08 -1.24
C VAL A 151 10.32 22.04 -1.61
N VAL A 152 10.53 21.86 -2.91
CA VAL A 152 11.46 20.88 -3.47
C VAL A 152 12.34 21.54 -4.52
N ASN A 153 13.66 21.35 -4.38
CA ASN A 153 14.63 21.70 -5.42
C ASN A 153 14.73 20.54 -6.41
N GLU A 154 14.45 20.80 -7.69
CA GLU A 154 14.44 19.76 -8.73
C GLU A 154 15.83 19.12 -8.94
N ALA A 155 16.92 19.88 -8.77
CA ALA A 155 18.27 19.33 -8.91
C ALA A 155 18.61 18.33 -7.79
N ASP A 156 18.19 18.64 -6.56
CA ASP A 156 18.33 17.73 -5.42
C ASP A 156 17.45 16.49 -5.63
N TRP A 157 16.25 16.67 -6.17
CA TRP A 157 15.34 15.57 -6.47
C TRP A 157 15.94 14.54 -7.45
N GLN A 158 16.52 15.00 -8.56
CA GLN A 158 17.18 14.10 -9.52
C GLN A 158 18.39 13.38 -8.89
N THR A 159 19.13 14.06 -8.01
CA THR A 159 20.25 13.46 -7.27
C THR A 159 19.77 12.32 -6.37
N GLU A 160 18.62 12.50 -5.70
CA GLU A 160 18.03 11.45 -4.87
C GLU A 160 17.53 10.26 -5.69
N LEU A 161 16.96 10.48 -6.88
CA LEU A 161 16.55 9.39 -7.79
C LEU A 161 17.75 8.62 -8.37
N ALA A 162 18.87 9.30 -8.62
CA ALA A 162 20.09 8.69 -9.16
C ALA A 162 20.76 7.72 -8.18
N LYS A 163 20.47 7.81 -6.87
CA LYS A 163 20.97 6.85 -5.86
C LYS A 163 20.51 5.42 -6.15
N PHE A 164 19.44 5.24 -6.93
CA PHE A 164 18.93 3.92 -7.32
C PHE A 164 19.60 3.34 -8.58
N ASP A 165 20.50 4.07 -9.25
CA ASP A 165 21.10 3.65 -10.53
C ASP A 165 21.91 2.35 -10.40
N HIS A 166 22.41 2.04 -9.20
CA HIS A 166 23.09 0.78 -8.89
C HIS A 166 22.19 -0.45 -9.09
N LEU A 167 20.86 -0.29 -9.08
CA LEU A 167 19.89 -1.37 -9.33
C LEU A 167 19.65 -1.60 -10.83
N SER A 168 20.08 -0.69 -11.71
CA SER A 168 19.75 -0.74 -13.15
C SER A 168 20.21 -2.02 -13.85
N SER A 169 21.36 -2.58 -13.45
CA SER A 169 21.96 -3.75 -14.10
C SER A 169 21.44 -5.09 -13.59
N SER A 170 20.95 -5.16 -12.34
CA SER A 170 20.55 -6.42 -11.69
C SER A 170 19.04 -6.50 -11.44
N GLU A 171 18.39 -5.39 -11.12
CA GLU A 171 17.02 -5.34 -10.61
C GLU A 171 16.29 -4.08 -11.13
N PHE A 172 16.30 -3.88 -12.47
CA PHE A 172 15.72 -2.70 -13.14
C PHE A 172 14.27 -2.40 -12.73
N LYS A 173 13.47 -3.46 -12.48
CA LYS A 173 12.11 -3.33 -11.96
C LYS A 173 12.07 -2.61 -10.61
N PHE A 174 12.93 -3.03 -9.67
CA PHE A 174 13.01 -2.42 -8.34
C PHE A 174 13.61 -1.02 -8.38
N MET A 175 14.49 -0.71 -9.34
CA MET A 175 14.93 0.67 -9.59
C MET A 175 13.74 1.59 -9.89
N ASN A 176 12.85 1.20 -10.82
CA ASN A 176 11.68 1.99 -11.16
C ASN A 176 10.70 2.08 -9.98
N TYR A 177 10.48 0.98 -9.26
CA TYR A 177 9.62 0.98 -8.09
C TYR A 177 10.16 1.89 -6.98
N ALA A 178 11.47 1.92 -6.77
CA ALA A 178 12.10 2.81 -5.80
C ALA A 178 11.88 4.29 -6.18
N ARG A 179 12.14 4.64 -7.45
CA ARG A 179 11.95 6.00 -7.97
C ARG A 179 10.49 6.47 -7.90
N GLU A 180 9.55 5.62 -8.25
CA GLU A 180 8.11 5.91 -8.14
C GLU A 180 7.63 6.01 -6.69
N SER A 181 8.29 5.30 -5.78
CA SER A 181 7.92 5.29 -4.37
C SER A 181 8.36 6.54 -3.63
N LEU A 182 9.42 7.24 -4.07
CA LEU A 182 10.01 8.30 -3.28
C LEU A 182 9.09 9.54 -3.25
N VAL A 183 8.84 10.08 -2.06
CA VAL A 183 8.09 11.35 -1.93
C VAL A 183 8.98 12.50 -2.40
N ARG A 184 8.41 13.46 -3.13
CA ARG A 184 9.17 14.62 -3.60
C ARG A 184 9.82 15.35 -2.42
N GLY A 185 11.12 15.60 -2.49
CA GLY A 185 11.90 16.24 -1.41
C GLY A 185 12.32 15.33 -0.25
N GLY A 186 11.99 14.03 -0.30
CA GLY A 186 12.57 13.04 0.60
C GLY A 186 14.03 12.74 0.23
N LYS A 187 14.88 12.54 1.24
CA LYS A 187 16.30 12.19 1.07
C LYS A 187 16.51 10.72 1.35
N VAL A 188 17.05 9.99 0.37
CA VAL A 188 17.44 8.59 0.50
C VAL A 188 18.69 8.48 1.37
N ILE A 189 18.56 7.74 2.48
CA ILE A 189 19.65 7.42 3.41
C ILE A 189 20.36 6.15 2.97
N CYS A 190 19.59 5.08 2.68
CA CYS A 190 20.11 3.83 2.14
C CYS A 190 18.98 2.98 1.54
N SER A 191 19.37 1.99 0.75
CA SER A 191 18.49 0.95 0.22
C SER A 191 19.15 -0.41 0.34
N LEU A 192 18.37 -1.46 0.57
CA LEU A 192 18.81 -2.84 0.67
C LEU A 192 17.91 -3.73 -0.17
N MET A 193 18.48 -4.30 -1.22
CA MET A 193 17.79 -5.22 -2.11
C MET A 193 18.00 -6.66 -1.63
N GLN A 194 16.91 -7.40 -1.50
CA GLN A 194 16.92 -8.83 -1.26
C GLN A 194 16.32 -9.55 -2.48
N PRO A 195 17.14 -10.27 -3.26
CA PRO A 195 16.63 -11.17 -4.28
C PRO A 195 15.74 -12.26 -3.69
N ARG A 196 14.93 -12.89 -4.55
CA ARG A 196 14.03 -13.98 -4.16
C ARG A 196 14.79 -15.11 -3.47
N ILE A 197 14.35 -15.47 -2.27
CA ILE A 197 14.91 -16.58 -1.50
C ILE A 197 14.20 -17.87 -1.90
N ARG A 198 14.97 -18.87 -2.34
CA ARG A 198 14.48 -20.18 -2.74
C ARG A 198 15.22 -21.29 -2.02
N ARG A 199 14.47 -22.26 -1.49
CA ARG A 199 15.05 -23.44 -0.84
C ARG A 199 14.82 -24.66 -1.71
N ASN A 200 15.88 -25.45 -1.92
CA ASN A 200 15.74 -26.76 -2.56
C ASN A 200 14.92 -27.66 -1.64
N ILE A 201 13.79 -28.18 -2.13
CA ILE A 201 12.91 -29.07 -1.35
C ILE A 201 13.21 -30.53 -1.61
N PHE A 202 13.59 -30.91 -2.84
CA PHE A 202 14.05 -32.25 -3.18
C PHE A 202 14.75 -32.26 -4.55
N THR A 203 15.55 -33.30 -4.80
CA THR A 203 16.20 -33.52 -6.10
C THR A 203 15.69 -34.85 -6.67
N LEU A 204 15.12 -34.82 -7.88
CA LEU A 204 14.60 -36.01 -8.57
C LEU A 204 15.20 -36.06 -9.97
N PHE A 205 15.80 -37.20 -10.36
CA PHE A 205 16.48 -37.38 -11.66
C PHE A 205 17.53 -36.29 -11.98
N GLY A 206 18.25 -35.79 -10.98
CA GLY A 206 19.23 -34.70 -11.14
C GLY A 206 18.63 -33.30 -11.26
N GLN A 207 17.30 -33.17 -11.30
CA GLN A 207 16.61 -31.89 -11.30
C GLN A 207 16.32 -31.46 -9.86
N LYS A 208 16.71 -30.23 -9.52
CA LYS A 208 16.43 -29.60 -8.21
C LYS A 208 15.09 -28.90 -8.26
N PHE A 209 14.22 -29.22 -7.31
CA PHE A 209 12.92 -28.57 -7.15
C PHE A 209 13.02 -27.55 -6.03
N TYR A 210 12.60 -26.32 -6.31
CA TYR A 210 12.75 -25.20 -5.37
C TYR A 210 11.38 -24.72 -4.89
N ARG A 211 11.28 -24.45 -3.59
CA ARG A 211 10.18 -23.68 -2.99
C ARG A 211 10.63 -22.24 -2.79
N THR A 212 9.80 -21.28 -3.20
CA THR A 212 10.04 -19.88 -2.87
C THR A 212 9.66 -19.64 -1.41
N MET A 213 10.60 -19.12 -0.63
CA MET A 213 10.40 -18.78 0.78
C MET A 213 9.99 -17.32 0.93
N VAL A 214 10.64 -16.43 0.19
CA VAL A 214 10.42 -14.99 0.22
C VAL A 214 10.55 -14.46 -1.20
N LEU A 215 9.66 -13.54 -1.60
CA LEU A 215 9.77 -12.87 -2.89
C LEU A 215 10.87 -11.80 -2.85
N SER A 216 11.31 -11.37 -4.04
CA SER A 216 12.23 -10.24 -4.13
C SER A 216 11.58 -9.01 -3.48
N HIS A 217 12.36 -8.28 -2.69
CA HIS A 217 11.92 -7.03 -2.08
C HIS A 217 13.08 -6.07 -1.86
N LEU A 218 12.74 -4.80 -1.77
CA LEU A 218 13.62 -3.68 -1.52
C LEU A 218 13.17 -2.98 -0.24
N ALA A 219 14.10 -2.84 0.71
CA ALA A 219 13.93 -1.94 1.85
C ALA A 219 14.61 -0.60 1.51
N LEU A 220 13.91 0.50 1.70
CA LEU A 220 14.39 1.85 1.44
C LEU A 220 14.19 2.69 2.70
N LEU A 221 15.24 3.36 3.15
CA LEU A 221 15.20 4.30 4.25
C LEU A 221 15.40 5.71 3.72
N THR A 222 14.46 6.59 4.05
CA THR A 222 14.55 8.02 3.80
C THR A 222 14.67 8.81 5.10
N ASP A 223 14.83 10.12 5.03
CA ASP A 223 14.78 11.01 6.19
C ASP A 223 13.35 11.19 6.76
N LYS A 224 12.32 10.59 6.15
CA LYS A 224 10.92 10.74 6.58
C LYS A 224 10.21 9.44 6.91
N GLU A 225 10.54 8.36 6.20
CA GLU A 225 9.86 7.07 6.29
C GLU A 225 10.76 5.91 5.86
N ALA A 226 10.42 4.71 6.34
CA ALA A 226 10.88 3.46 5.78
C ALA A 226 9.86 2.96 4.74
N ILE A 227 10.35 2.55 3.58
CA ILE A 227 9.54 2.08 2.46
C ILE A 227 9.94 0.63 2.15
N PHE A 228 8.98 -0.28 2.16
CA PHE A 228 9.20 -1.68 1.80
C PHE A 228 8.45 -2.00 0.52
N ILE A 229 9.19 -2.41 -0.50
CA ILE A 229 8.68 -2.68 -1.83
C ILE A 229 8.85 -4.17 -2.10
N ARG A 230 7.80 -4.89 -2.46
CA ARG A 230 7.87 -6.32 -2.79
C ARG A 230 7.13 -6.65 -4.06
N ASP A 231 7.53 -7.74 -4.71
CA ASP A 231 6.65 -8.42 -5.67
C ASP A 231 5.33 -8.82 -4.98
N ASP A 232 4.23 -8.79 -5.72
CA ASP A 232 2.94 -9.28 -5.23
C ASP A 232 2.87 -10.83 -5.24
N GLU A 233 2.34 -11.42 -4.16
CA GLU A 233 2.24 -12.87 -3.97
C GLU A 233 1.27 -13.54 -4.95
N ARG A 234 0.25 -12.83 -5.45
CA ARG A 234 -0.72 -13.38 -6.42
C ARG A 234 -0.06 -13.66 -7.76
N THR A 235 1.02 -12.95 -8.08
CA THR A 235 1.88 -13.26 -9.24
C THR A 235 2.82 -14.45 -9.01
N ALA A 236 2.98 -14.91 -7.77
CA ALA A 236 3.82 -16.05 -7.43
C ALA A 236 3.12 -17.40 -7.65
N GLU A 237 1.78 -17.44 -7.55
CA GLU A 237 0.95 -18.64 -7.75
C GLU A 237 0.76 -18.99 -9.24
N ILE A 238 0.89 -18.02 -10.15
CA ILE A 238 0.75 -18.24 -11.60
C ILE A 238 2.05 -18.85 -12.15
N GLN A 239 1.99 -20.16 -12.37
CA GLN A 239 3.09 -21.04 -12.71
C GLN A 239 4.00 -20.54 -13.86
N GLY A 240 5.28 -20.34 -13.55
CA GLY A 240 6.38 -20.86 -14.36
C GLY A 240 6.88 -20.11 -15.60
N ARG A 241 6.14 -19.17 -16.24
CA ARG A 241 6.58 -18.62 -17.54
C ARG A 241 6.17 -17.17 -17.85
N GLY A 242 6.25 -16.24 -16.90
CA GLY A 242 5.94 -14.83 -17.18
C GLY A 242 6.69 -13.83 -16.31
N GLU A 243 6.95 -12.64 -16.87
CA GLU A 243 7.36 -11.46 -16.11
C GLU A 243 6.28 -11.14 -15.07
N ARG A 244 6.70 -10.94 -13.82
CA ARG A 244 5.78 -10.63 -12.72
C ARG A 244 5.41 -9.17 -12.78
N TYR A 245 4.24 -8.86 -13.31
CA TYR A 245 3.72 -7.50 -13.32
C TYR A 245 2.96 -7.23 -12.02
N GLY A 246 3.56 -6.37 -11.21
CA GLY A 246 2.93 -5.87 -9.99
C GLY A 246 3.91 -5.69 -8.84
N GLY A 247 3.55 -4.76 -7.96
CA GLY A 247 4.32 -4.36 -6.81
C GLY A 247 3.42 -3.98 -5.65
N VAL A 248 3.94 -4.16 -4.45
CA VAL A 248 3.33 -3.72 -3.21
C VAL A 248 4.32 -2.81 -2.50
N TRP A 249 3.90 -1.58 -2.22
CA TRP A 249 4.66 -0.57 -1.50
C TRP A 249 4.04 -0.37 -0.13
N GLN A 250 4.83 -0.55 0.92
CA GLN A 250 4.43 -0.28 2.28
C GLN A 250 5.26 0.90 2.81
N TYR A 251 4.58 2.01 3.09
CA TYR A 251 5.17 3.24 3.62
C TYR A 251 4.93 3.31 5.13
N VAL A 252 6.00 3.47 5.89
CA VAL A 252 5.98 3.53 7.36
C VAL A 252 6.69 4.81 7.80
N PRO A 253 5.96 5.85 8.24
CA PRO A 253 6.57 7.07 8.73
C PRO A 253 7.55 6.79 9.89
N LEU A 254 8.69 7.48 9.94
CA LEU A 254 9.68 7.24 11.01
C LEU A 254 9.12 7.50 12.41
N ARG A 255 8.22 8.49 12.54
CA ARG A 255 7.48 8.79 13.79
C ARG A 255 6.67 7.60 14.33
N SER A 256 6.37 6.64 13.46
CA SER A 256 5.53 5.48 13.76
C SER A 256 6.35 4.23 14.09
N ILE A 257 7.68 4.30 14.04
CA ILE A 257 8.59 3.20 14.37
C ILE A 257 9.17 3.44 15.76
N SER A 258 9.01 2.48 16.66
CA SER A 258 9.53 2.55 18.03
C SER A 258 10.90 1.91 18.16
N SER A 259 11.13 0.79 17.47
CA SER A 259 12.41 0.10 17.45
C SER A 259 12.53 -0.86 16.26
N SER A 260 13.74 -1.34 16.02
CA SER A 260 13.98 -2.44 15.08
C SER A 260 15.00 -3.43 15.64
N GLU A 261 14.77 -4.72 15.40
CA GLU A 261 15.63 -5.83 15.80
C GLU A 261 15.92 -6.77 14.63
N ILE A 262 17.11 -7.39 14.64
CA ILE A 262 17.46 -8.45 13.70
C ILE A 262 17.54 -9.74 14.50
N THR A 263 16.78 -10.74 14.07
CA THR A 263 16.86 -12.10 14.62
C THR A 263 17.35 -13.06 13.53
N GLU A 264 18.17 -14.02 13.92
CA GLU A 264 18.63 -15.08 13.02
C GLU A 264 17.86 -16.36 13.34
N SER A 265 17.25 -16.95 12.33
CA SER A 265 16.49 -18.18 12.45
C SER A 265 17.35 -19.40 12.07
N GLU A 266 17.01 -20.57 12.62
CA GLU A 266 17.78 -21.81 12.45
C GLU A 266 17.95 -22.26 10.99
N ASN A 267 17.12 -21.74 10.08
CA ASN A 267 17.15 -22.07 8.66
C ASN A 267 18.12 -21.21 7.83
N GLY A 268 18.93 -20.34 8.47
CA GLY A 268 19.88 -19.46 7.80
C GLY A 268 19.23 -18.23 7.16
N LEU A 269 18.14 -17.74 7.75
CA LEU A 269 17.46 -16.51 7.36
C LEU A 269 17.50 -15.50 8.51
N LEU A 270 17.59 -14.24 8.15
CA LEU A 270 17.53 -13.10 9.06
C LEU A 270 16.15 -12.46 8.98
N THR A 271 15.55 -12.10 10.11
CA THR A 271 14.32 -11.32 10.15
C THR A 271 14.62 -9.95 10.74
N LEU A 272 14.38 -8.90 9.95
CA LEU A 272 14.27 -7.53 10.45
C LEU A 272 12.84 -7.32 10.94
N SER A 273 12.69 -7.23 12.25
CA SER A 273 11.43 -6.93 12.92
C SER A 273 11.38 -5.46 13.29
N ILE A 274 10.34 -4.75 12.84
CA ILE A 274 10.14 -3.32 13.06
C ILE A 274 8.90 -3.16 13.93
N LYS A 275 9.10 -2.67 15.15
CA LYS A 275 8.00 -2.42 16.09
C LYS A 275 7.41 -1.05 15.82
N LEU A 276 6.09 -1.00 15.75
CA LEU A 276 5.36 0.23 15.50
C LEU A 276 4.91 0.84 16.83
N SER A 277 5.05 2.17 16.94
CA SER A 277 4.76 2.92 18.17
C SER A 277 3.29 2.86 18.59
N ILE A 278 2.41 2.58 17.62
CA ILE A 278 0.97 2.49 17.82
C ILE A 278 0.56 1.03 17.64
N ALA A 279 -0.12 0.48 18.65
CA ALA A 279 -0.85 -0.79 18.63
C ALA A 279 -0.07 -2.11 18.77
N ASP A 280 1.15 -2.10 19.31
CA ASP A 280 1.98 -3.32 19.50
C ASP A 280 2.11 -4.15 18.20
N GLN A 281 2.01 -3.47 17.05
CA GLN A 281 2.11 -4.08 15.73
C GLN A 281 3.59 -4.23 15.37
N GLN A 282 3.89 -5.29 14.64
CA GLN A 282 5.23 -5.60 14.16
C GLN A 282 5.21 -5.85 12.66
N LEU A 283 6.22 -5.35 11.97
CA LEU A 283 6.48 -5.62 10.55
C LEU A 283 7.76 -6.43 10.41
N ASP A 284 7.65 -7.61 9.81
CA ASP A 284 8.78 -8.49 9.59
C ASP A 284 9.19 -8.50 8.11
N LYS A 285 10.50 -8.40 7.87
CA LYS A 285 11.11 -8.56 6.54
C LYS A 285 12.26 -9.57 6.62
N ILE A 286 12.27 -10.53 5.70
CA ILE A 286 13.16 -11.69 5.77
C ILE A 286 14.28 -11.56 4.74
N PHE A 287 15.52 -11.70 5.17
CA PHE A 287 16.73 -11.60 4.36
C PHE A 287 17.56 -12.89 4.43
N GLU A 288 18.44 -13.09 3.47
CA GLU A 288 19.46 -14.15 3.55
C GLU A 288 20.59 -13.74 4.50
N THR A 289 21.23 -14.71 5.17
CA THR A 289 22.40 -14.44 6.03
C THR A 289 23.57 -13.81 5.27
N SER A 290 23.64 -13.98 3.94
CA SER A 290 24.62 -13.28 3.07
C SER A 290 24.49 -11.75 3.14
N SER A 291 23.28 -11.24 3.42
CA SER A 291 22.98 -9.81 3.53
C SER A 291 23.18 -9.25 4.95
N LYS A 292 23.75 -10.03 5.89
CA LYS A 292 23.81 -9.67 7.32
C LYS A 292 24.43 -8.30 7.56
N LYS A 293 25.57 -8.02 6.92
CA LYS A 293 26.31 -6.78 7.11
C LYS A 293 25.52 -5.57 6.61
N GLU A 294 24.91 -5.67 5.44
CA GLU A 294 24.09 -4.63 4.84
C GLU A 294 22.79 -4.42 5.64
N LEU A 295 22.21 -5.50 6.18
CA LEU A 295 21.03 -5.43 7.02
C LEU A 295 21.31 -4.77 8.37
N GLU A 296 22.43 -5.12 9.02
CA GLU A 296 22.89 -4.45 10.24
C GLU A 296 23.18 -2.96 10.00
N ASP A 297 23.77 -2.60 8.85
CA ASP A 297 23.96 -1.19 8.46
C ASP A 297 22.62 -0.46 8.26
N PHE A 298 21.66 -1.10 7.57
CA PHE A 298 20.31 -0.57 7.39
C PHE A 298 19.61 -0.36 8.74
N GLN A 299 19.62 -1.36 9.61
CA GLN A 299 18.99 -1.31 10.94
C GLN A 299 19.63 -0.22 11.80
N ARG A 300 20.96 -0.11 11.80
CA ARG A 300 21.68 0.96 12.52
C ARG A 300 21.26 2.34 12.03
N LYS A 301 21.18 2.56 10.71
CA LYS A 301 20.72 3.82 10.12
C LYS A 301 19.25 4.11 10.45
N LEU A 302 18.39 3.09 10.44
CA LEU A 302 17.00 3.20 10.87
C LEU A 302 16.90 3.63 12.34
N ASN A 303 17.63 2.94 13.23
CA ASN A 303 17.67 3.28 14.66
C ASN A 303 18.21 4.69 14.91
N GLN A 304 19.19 5.14 14.11
CA GLN A 304 19.68 6.53 14.14
C GLN A 304 18.66 7.53 13.60
N ALA A 305 17.77 7.13 12.68
CA ALA A 305 16.75 8.00 12.12
C ALA A 305 15.53 8.15 13.04
N ILE A 306 15.20 7.12 13.83
CA ILE A 306 14.11 7.16 14.82
C ILE A 306 14.54 7.78 16.17
N GLY A 307 15.83 7.65 16.53
CA GLY A 307 16.40 8.20 17.78
C GLY A 307 16.85 9.66 17.68
N LYS A 308 16.43 10.37 16.63
CA LYS A 308 16.63 11.80 16.40
C LYS A 308 15.35 12.57 16.67
#